data_AF-A0AAJ0ULA1-F1
#
_entry.id   AF-A0AAJ0ULA1-F1
#
_cell.length_a   1.000
_cell.length_b   1.000
_cell.length_c   1.000
_cell.angle_alpha   90.00
_cell.angle_beta   90.00
_cell.angle_gamma   90.00
#
_symmetry.space_group_name_H-M   'P 1'
#
loop_
_entity.id
_entity.type
_entity.pdbx_description
1 polymer ?
#
loop_
_entity_poly.entity_id
_entity_poly.type
_entity_poly.pdbx_seq_one_letter_code
_entity_poly.pdbx_strand_id
1 'polypeptide(L)'
;MQRVLDSGMFVELGCGTGDVVGEVKSRYPHVAAVGVDIRSEYMKEAKRRHPSATFVNADLRSLPFADCSIPYLFSWRIYQYDNENCAPDILAEAFRVLRPDGIYLLGCEFFDEDRLAAFHRQIGSAGFEVAVRRGWDYAVLVKSAYHRCQ
;
A
#
# COMPACT_ATOMS: atom_id res chain seq x y z
N MET A 1 -13.87 2.54 5.46
CA MET A 1 -12.82 3.47 5.88
C MET A 1 -13.00 3.98 7.30
N GLN A 2 -14.21 4.38 7.72
CA GLN A 2 -14.39 5.06 9.02
C GLN A 2 -13.93 4.25 10.25
N ARG A 3 -14.20 2.94 10.34
CA ARG A 3 -13.69 2.06 11.43
C ARG A 3 -12.20 1.68 11.34
N VAL A 4 -11.54 1.98 10.21
CA VAL A 4 -10.16 1.55 9.94
C VAL A 4 -9.16 2.63 10.41
N LEU A 5 -9.61 3.85 10.73
CA LEU A 5 -8.72 4.99 10.94
C LEU A 5 -8.85 5.62 12.34
N ASP A 6 -9.39 4.88 13.32
CA ASP A 6 -9.76 5.44 14.64
C ASP A 6 -8.56 5.85 15.53
N SER A 7 -7.34 5.43 15.20
CA SER A 7 -6.06 6.01 15.66
C SER A 7 -4.93 5.17 15.09
N GLY A 8 -4.15 5.74 14.18
CA GLY A 8 -3.09 4.97 13.54
C GLY A 8 -2.37 5.72 12.44
N MET A 9 -1.53 4.97 11.74
CA MET A 9 -0.74 5.45 10.62
C MET A 9 -1.29 4.84 9.33
N PHE A 10 -1.54 5.68 8.34
CA PHE A 10 -1.91 5.31 6.99
C PHE A 10 -0.72 5.60 6.09
N VAL A 11 -0.27 4.59 5.34
CA VAL A 11 0.82 4.74 4.37
C VAL A 11 0.33 4.38 2.98
N GLU A 12 0.44 5.30 2.04
CA GLU A 12 0.23 5.06 0.61
C GLU A 12 1.56 4.79 -0.11
N LEU A 13 1.64 3.64 -0.77
CA LEU A 13 2.77 3.24 -1.63
C LEU A 13 2.50 3.68 -3.08
N GLY A 14 3.43 4.42 -3.67
CA GLY A 14 3.29 5.03 -5.00
C GLY A 14 2.29 6.17 -5.01
N CYS A 15 2.37 7.07 -4.02
CA CYS A 15 1.34 8.09 -3.78
C CYS A 15 1.29 9.22 -4.81
N GLY A 16 2.23 9.27 -5.76
CA GLY A 16 2.26 10.35 -6.74
C GLY A 16 2.39 11.72 -6.07
N THR A 17 1.54 12.66 -6.48
CA THR A 17 1.49 14.01 -5.88
C THR A 17 0.64 14.08 -4.61
N GLY A 18 0.25 12.94 -4.03
CA GLY A 18 -0.24 12.84 -2.66
C GLY A 18 -1.73 13.13 -2.45
N ASP A 19 -2.55 13.06 -3.50
CA ASP A 19 -3.97 13.40 -3.43
C ASP A 19 -4.75 12.57 -2.39
N VAL A 20 -4.57 11.24 -2.40
CA VAL A 20 -5.23 10.35 -1.44
C VAL A 20 -4.71 10.58 -0.02
N VAL A 21 -3.39 10.68 0.17
CA VAL A 21 -2.79 11.04 1.47
C VAL A 21 -3.35 12.35 2.01
N GLY A 22 -3.44 13.37 1.17
CA GLY A 22 -3.96 14.68 1.52
C GLY A 22 -5.44 14.63 1.94
N GLU A 23 -6.25 13.87 1.20
CA GLU A 23 -7.66 13.64 1.54
C GLU A 23 -7.82 12.90 2.86
N VAL A 24 -7.06 11.82 3.08
CA VAL A 24 -7.04 11.09 4.35
C VAL A 24 -6.67 12.03 5.50
N LYS A 25 -5.63 12.84 5.34
CA LYS A 25 -5.19 13.78 6.37
C LYS A 25 -6.25 14.85 6.67
N SER A 26 -6.92 15.36 5.65
CA SER A 26 -7.98 16.36 5.78
C SER A 26 -9.20 15.80 6.52
N ARG A 27 -9.65 14.59 6.17
CA ARG A 27 -10.81 13.93 6.77
C ARG A 27 -10.54 13.36 8.16
N TYR A 28 -9.31 12.91 8.41
CA TYR A 28 -8.89 12.29 9.67
C TYR A 28 -7.62 12.98 10.20
N PRO A 29 -7.72 14.21 10.77
CA PRO A 29 -6.53 14.97 11.18
C PRO A 29 -5.66 14.30 12.25
N HIS A 30 -6.23 13.36 13.01
CA HIS A 30 -5.55 12.57 14.05
C HIS A 30 -4.74 11.40 13.48
N VAL A 31 -4.95 11.03 12.22
CA VAL A 31 -4.19 9.96 11.55
C VAL A 31 -2.86 10.53 11.06
N ALA A 32 -1.79 9.76 11.26
CA ALA A 32 -0.52 10.01 10.58
C ALA A 32 -0.62 9.51 9.14
N ALA A 33 -0.84 10.43 8.19
CA ALA A 33 -0.95 10.11 6.77
C ALA A 33 0.41 10.30 6.08
N VAL A 34 0.95 9.23 5.53
CA VAL A 34 2.27 9.18 4.89
C VAL A 34 2.13 8.74 3.44
N GLY A 35 2.78 9.43 2.51
CA GLY A 35 2.92 9.00 1.12
C GLY A 35 4.36 8.65 0.79
N VAL A 36 4.56 7.58 0.03
CA VAL A 36 5.88 7.14 -0.46
C VAL A 36 5.87 7.08 -1.99
N ASP A 37 6.85 7.71 -2.63
CA ASP A 37 7.06 7.59 -4.08
C ASP A 37 8.56 7.75 -4.42
N ILE A 38 9.00 7.07 -5.47
CA ILE A 38 10.39 7.12 -5.95
C ILE A 38 10.71 8.46 -6.65
N ARG A 39 9.69 9.17 -7.15
CA ARG A 39 9.87 10.43 -7.88
C ARG A 39 9.98 11.63 -6.94
N SER A 40 11.19 12.17 -6.84
CA SER A 40 11.49 13.32 -5.96
C SER A 40 10.67 14.57 -6.31
N GLU A 41 10.35 14.78 -7.58
CA GLU A 41 9.53 15.87 -8.08
C GLU A 41 8.09 15.77 -7.60
N TYR A 42 7.55 14.55 -7.47
CA TYR A 42 6.24 14.31 -6.92
C TYR A 42 6.21 14.60 -5.42
N MET A 43 7.27 14.24 -4.70
CA MET A 43 7.38 14.54 -3.26
C MET A 43 7.44 16.04 -3.00
N LYS A 44 8.09 16.82 -3.87
CA LYS A 44 8.08 18.29 -3.78
C LYS A 44 6.68 18.85 -3.95
N GLU A 45 5.97 18.40 -4.99
CA GLU A 45 4.61 18.87 -5.27
C GLU A 45 3.62 18.42 -4.20
N ALA A 46 3.70 17.19 -3.72
CA ALA A 46 2.85 16.65 -2.67
C ALA A 46 2.96 17.45 -1.37
N LYS A 47 4.19 17.78 -0.95
CA LYS A 47 4.44 18.63 0.23
C LYS A 47 3.87 20.04 0.06
N ARG A 48 3.92 20.59 -1.16
CA ARG A 48 3.33 21.91 -1.48
C ARG A 48 1.80 21.88 -1.41
N ARG A 49 1.18 20.83 -1.94
CA ARG A 49 -0.29 20.67 -2.00
C ARG A 49 -0.89 20.28 -0.64
N HIS A 50 -0.18 19.47 0.14
CA HIS A 50 -0.70 18.84 1.36
C HIS A 50 0.29 18.98 2.54
N PRO A 51 0.56 20.22 3.01
CA PRO A 51 1.61 20.48 4.00
C PRO A 51 1.38 19.82 5.38
N SER A 52 0.15 19.39 5.67
CA SER A 52 -0.20 18.71 6.92
C SER A 52 0.08 17.19 6.89
N ALA A 53 0.43 16.62 5.74
CA ALA A 53 0.77 15.22 5.57
C ALA A 53 2.29 15.01 5.45
N THR A 54 2.74 13.77 5.60
CA THR A 54 4.16 13.40 5.47
C THR A 54 4.42 12.74 4.11
N PHE A 55 5.50 13.12 3.44
CA PHE A 55 5.88 12.54 2.15
C PHE A 55 7.36 12.14 2.14
N VAL A 56 7.61 10.91 1.74
CA VAL A 56 8.92 10.24 1.80
C VAL A 56 9.33 9.82 0.40
N ASN A 57 10.52 10.25 -0.02
CA ASN A 57 11.12 9.77 -1.26
C ASN A 57 11.86 8.46 -0.97
N ALA A 58 11.32 7.34 -1.44
CA ALA A 58 11.95 6.04 -1.26
C ALA A 58 11.53 5.07 -2.38
N ASP A 59 12.36 4.05 -2.57
CA ASP A 59 12.04 2.90 -3.40
C ASP A 59 11.07 1.98 -2.62
N LEU A 60 10.00 1.53 -3.26
CA LEU A 60 9.04 0.62 -2.63
C LEU A 60 9.63 -0.78 -2.36
N ARG A 61 10.79 -1.10 -2.96
CA ARG A 61 11.59 -2.31 -2.71
C ARG A 61 12.51 -2.18 -1.51
N SER A 62 12.54 -1.02 -0.84
CA SER A 62 13.30 -0.79 0.38
C SER A 62 12.66 0.33 1.21
N LEU A 63 11.57 -0.01 1.91
CA LEU A 63 10.78 0.96 2.66
C LEU A 63 11.48 1.40 3.96
N PRO A 64 11.53 2.71 4.27
CA PRO A 64 12.20 3.25 5.45
C PRO A 64 11.33 3.14 6.71
N PHE A 65 10.70 1.99 6.91
CA PHE A 65 9.88 1.67 8.08
C PHE A 65 10.41 0.42 8.77
N ALA A 66 10.25 0.37 10.09
CA ALA A 66 10.56 -0.81 10.86
C ALA A 66 9.63 -1.97 10.48
N ASP A 67 10.10 -3.18 10.70
CA ASP A 67 9.31 -4.39 10.54
C ASP A 67 8.03 -4.28 11.37
N CYS A 68 6.91 -4.70 10.78
CA CYS A 68 5.66 -4.93 11.51
C CYS A 68 5.17 -3.69 12.27
N SER A 69 5.34 -2.51 11.66
CA SER A 69 5.06 -1.21 12.27
C SER A 69 3.84 -0.50 11.67
N ILE A 70 3.47 -0.83 10.42
CA ILE A 70 2.40 -0.15 9.68
C ILE A 70 1.07 -0.87 9.87
N PRO A 71 0.02 -0.23 10.44
CA PRO A 71 -1.28 -0.86 10.56
C PRO A 71 -2.07 -0.83 9.24
N TYR A 72 -1.89 0.21 8.42
CA TYR A 72 -2.65 0.38 7.18
C TYR A 72 -1.75 0.76 6.02
N LEU A 73 -1.69 -0.13 5.03
CA LEU A 73 -1.09 0.12 3.73
C LEU A 73 -2.18 0.37 2.70
N PHE A 74 -1.90 1.25 1.76
CA PHE A 74 -2.69 1.46 0.56
C PHE A 74 -1.79 1.57 -0.67
N SER A 75 -2.26 1.09 -1.81
CA SER A 75 -1.61 1.38 -3.10
C SER A 75 -2.63 1.37 -4.22
N TRP A 76 -2.51 2.31 -5.15
CA TRP A 76 -3.35 2.40 -6.34
C TRP A 76 -2.48 2.31 -7.59
N ARG A 77 -2.74 1.31 -8.43
CA ARG A 77 -2.13 1.14 -9.76
C ARG A 77 -0.61 0.98 -9.82
N ILE A 78 0.05 0.58 -8.72
CA ILE A 78 1.52 0.39 -8.73
C ILE A 78 1.97 -0.94 -9.36
N TYR A 79 1.05 -1.88 -9.60
CA TYR A 79 1.33 -3.23 -10.09
C TYR A 79 0.93 -3.45 -11.56
N GLN A 80 0.59 -2.40 -12.30
CA GLN A 80 -0.04 -2.52 -13.63
C GLN A 80 0.94 -2.64 -14.80
N TYR A 81 2.24 -2.45 -14.58
CA TYR A 81 3.19 -2.18 -15.66
C TYR A 81 3.92 -3.41 -16.19
N ASP A 82 4.01 -4.51 -15.44
CA ASP A 82 4.68 -5.72 -15.89
C ASP A 82 3.70 -6.88 -16.01
N ASN A 83 3.48 -7.31 -17.25
CA ASN A 83 2.52 -8.36 -17.62
C ASN A 83 2.80 -9.72 -16.94
N GLU A 84 3.98 -9.90 -16.34
CA GLU A 84 4.39 -11.14 -15.65
C GLU A 84 5.13 -10.90 -14.31
N ASN A 85 5.61 -9.68 -14.04
CA ASN A 85 6.36 -9.31 -12.82
C ASN A 85 5.61 -8.29 -11.97
N CYS A 86 4.41 -8.61 -11.51
CA CYS A 86 3.83 -7.88 -10.37
C CYS A 86 4.87 -7.96 -9.22
N ALA A 87 5.47 -6.81 -8.89
CA ALA A 87 6.80 -6.72 -8.29
C ALA A 87 6.92 -7.48 -6.95
N PRO A 88 7.55 -8.68 -6.93
CA PRO A 88 7.57 -9.53 -5.74
C PRO A 88 8.32 -8.87 -4.58
N ASP A 89 9.37 -8.10 -4.87
CA ASP A 89 10.14 -7.36 -3.87
C ASP A 89 9.31 -6.28 -3.18
N ILE A 90 8.39 -5.63 -3.92
CA ILE A 90 7.48 -4.64 -3.34
C ILE A 90 6.47 -5.32 -2.42
N LEU A 91 5.92 -6.47 -2.84
CA LEU A 91 5.02 -7.25 -2.00
C LEU A 91 5.73 -7.77 -0.74
N ALA A 92 6.98 -8.22 -0.86
CA ALA A 92 7.80 -8.66 0.26
C ALA A 92 8.07 -7.52 1.26
N GLU A 93 8.39 -6.32 0.77
CA GLU A 93 8.58 -5.14 1.63
C GLU A 93 7.28 -4.66 2.27
N ALA A 94 6.18 -4.63 1.51
CA ALA A 94 4.85 -4.34 2.05
C ALA A 94 4.50 -5.36 3.16
N PHE A 95 4.79 -6.65 2.94
CA PHE A 95 4.64 -7.67 3.96
C PHE A 95 5.53 -7.38 5.16
N ARG A 96 6.82 -7.12 4.99
CA ARG A 96 7.76 -6.85 6.10
C ARG A 96 7.27 -5.72 7.01
N VAL A 97 6.86 -4.60 6.46
CA VAL A 97 6.48 -3.41 7.25
C VAL A 97 5.08 -3.50 7.83
N LEU A 98 4.17 -4.27 7.23
CA LEU A 98 2.79 -4.39 7.70
C LEU A 98 2.75 -5.15 9.04
N ARG A 99 1.97 -4.65 9.99
CA ARG A 99 1.72 -5.34 11.27
C ARG A 99 1.08 -6.71 11.06
N PRO A 100 1.19 -7.64 12.02
CA PRO A 100 0.50 -8.94 11.96
C PRO A 100 -1.02 -8.80 11.82
N ASP A 101 -1.61 -7.78 12.45
CA ASP A 101 -3.04 -7.43 12.39
C ASP A 101 -3.35 -6.31 11.39
N GLY A 102 -2.35 -5.91 10.59
CA GLY A 102 -2.48 -4.83 9.64
C GLY A 102 -3.28 -5.21 8.40
N ILE A 103 -3.81 -4.19 7.74
CA ILE A 103 -4.58 -4.33 6.50
C ILE A 103 -3.83 -3.64 5.37
N TYR A 104 -3.70 -4.32 4.23
CA TYR A 104 -3.22 -3.71 3.00
C TYR A 104 -4.35 -3.64 1.98
N LEU A 105 -4.84 -2.43 1.70
CA LEU A 105 -5.81 -2.16 0.65
C LEU A 105 -5.08 -1.94 -0.68
N LEU A 106 -5.31 -2.82 -1.64
CA LEU A 106 -4.66 -2.77 -2.93
C LEU A 106 -5.71 -2.57 -4.01
N GLY A 107 -5.55 -1.49 -4.78
CA GLY A 107 -6.34 -1.26 -5.97
C GLY A 107 -5.51 -1.45 -7.24
N CYS A 108 -5.97 -2.35 -8.10
CA CYS A 108 -5.32 -2.69 -9.36
C CYS A 108 -6.38 -3.03 -10.40
N GLU A 109 -6.23 -2.51 -11.62
CA GLU A 109 -7.11 -2.84 -12.73
C GLU A 109 -6.49 -4.03 -13.46
N PHE A 110 -7.20 -5.16 -13.51
CA PHE A 110 -6.79 -6.32 -14.30
C PHE A 110 -7.63 -6.37 -15.58
N PHE A 111 -6.96 -6.40 -16.73
CA PHE A 111 -7.62 -6.39 -18.04
C PHE A 111 -7.94 -7.80 -18.58
N ASP A 112 -7.42 -8.86 -17.94
CA ASP A 112 -7.67 -10.27 -18.29
C ASP A 112 -7.53 -11.20 -17.07
N GLU A 113 -8.03 -12.44 -17.21
CA GLU A 113 -8.04 -13.46 -16.15
C GLU A 113 -6.65 -14.02 -15.82
N ASP A 114 -5.75 -14.11 -16.80
CA ASP A 114 -4.42 -14.66 -16.62
C ASP A 114 -3.56 -13.77 -15.72
N ARG A 115 -3.62 -12.45 -15.93
CA ARG A 115 -2.96 -11.46 -15.08
C ARG A 115 -3.49 -11.49 -13.65
N LEU A 116 -4.80 -11.62 -13.50
CA LEU A 116 -5.42 -11.74 -12.18
C LEU A 116 -4.93 -13.00 -11.45
N ALA A 117 -4.88 -14.14 -12.16
CA ALA A 117 -4.39 -15.39 -11.60
C ALA A 117 -2.90 -15.30 -11.22
N ALA A 118 -2.08 -14.65 -12.05
CA ALA A 118 -0.66 -14.39 -11.76
C ALA A 118 -0.49 -13.53 -10.50
N PHE A 119 -1.25 -12.44 -10.41
CA PHE A 119 -1.26 -11.58 -9.24
C PHE A 119 -1.67 -12.33 -7.96
N HIS A 120 -2.74 -13.13 -8.02
CA HIS A 120 -3.18 -13.99 -6.91
C HIS A 120 -2.08 -14.97 -6.45
N ARG A 121 -1.33 -15.57 -7.37
CA ARG A 121 -0.21 -16.44 -7.00
C ARG A 121 0.88 -15.65 -6.27
N GLN A 122 1.22 -14.46 -6.74
CA GLN A 122 2.31 -13.67 -6.17
C GLN A 122 1.98 -13.09 -4.79
N ILE A 123 0.76 -12.59 -4.57
CA ILE A 123 0.34 -12.16 -3.22
C ILE A 123 0.39 -13.35 -2.24
N GLY A 124 -0.02 -14.55 -2.69
CA GLY A 124 0.06 -15.77 -1.89
C GLY A 124 1.50 -16.14 -1.56
N SER A 125 2.41 -16.12 -2.55
CA SER A 125 3.84 -16.36 -2.35
C SER A 125 4.51 -15.34 -1.43
N ALA A 126 4.00 -14.09 -1.39
CA ALA A 126 4.46 -13.06 -0.48
C ALA A 126 3.88 -13.20 0.94
N GLY A 127 3.01 -14.19 1.18
CA GLY A 127 2.41 -14.46 2.49
C GLY A 127 1.12 -13.68 2.75
N PHE A 128 0.49 -13.09 1.74
CA PHE A 128 -0.82 -12.45 1.87
C PHE A 128 -1.98 -13.38 1.53
N GLU A 129 -3.10 -13.14 2.17
CA GLU A 129 -4.41 -13.72 1.84
C GLU A 129 -5.38 -12.61 1.44
N VAL A 130 -6.27 -12.89 0.49
CA VAL A 130 -7.34 -11.97 0.09
C VAL A 130 -8.51 -12.11 1.07
N ALA A 131 -8.66 -11.15 1.98
CA ALA A 131 -9.77 -11.14 2.94
C ALA A 131 -11.09 -10.72 2.28
N VAL A 132 -11.04 -9.73 1.39
CA VAL A 132 -12.21 -9.23 0.65
C VAL A 132 -11.79 -8.84 -0.75
N ARG A 133 -12.60 -9.19 -1.75
CA ARG A 133 -12.45 -8.69 -3.12
C ARG A 133 -13.74 -8.03 -3.57
N ARG A 134 -13.64 -6.86 -4.22
CA ARG A 134 -14.77 -6.17 -4.83
C ARG A 134 -14.47 -5.90 -6.30
N GLY A 135 -15.02 -6.75 -7.17
CA GLY A 135 -14.81 -6.64 -8.62
C GLY A 135 -13.37 -6.96 -9.03
N TRP A 136 -12.96 -6.39 -10.17
CA TRP A 136 -11.59 -6.52 -10.69
C TRP A 136 -10.63 -5.49 -10.08
N ASP A 137 -11.15 -4.44 -9.45
CA ASP A 137 -10.40 -3.22 -9.19
C ASP A 137 -9.76 -3.14 -7.79
N TYR A 138 -10.30 -3.88 -6.80
CA TYR A 138 -9.86 -3.77 -5.40
C TYR A 138 -9.80 -5.12 -4.68
N ALA A 139 -8.69 -5.32 -3.95
CA ALA A 139 -8.49 -6.41 -3.00
C ALA A 139 -8.08 -5.84 -1.63
N VAL A 140 -8.59 -6.45 -0.56
CA VAL A 140 -8.13 -6.25 0.80
C VAL A 140 -7.26 -7.44 1.16
N LEU A 141 -5.98 -7.18 1.37
CA LEU A 141 -4.97 -8.16 1.74
C LEU A 141 -4.71 -8.11 3.25
N VAL A 142 -4.53 -9.28 3.84
CA VAL A 142 -4.11 -9.47 5.23
C VAL A 142 -2.96 -10.47 5.25
N LYS A 143 -2.11 -10.43 6.28
CA LYS A 143 -1.08 -11.46 6.44
C LYS A 143 -1.72 -12.82 6.65
N SER A 144 -1.21 -13.82 5.94
CA SER A 144 -1.58 -15.21 6.16
C SER A 144 -1.25 -15.64 7.58
N ALA A 145 -2.14 -16.43 8.19
CA ALA A 145 -1.91 -16.97 9.53
C ALA A 145 -0.64 -17.84 9.64
N TYR A 146 -0.15 -18.35 8.51
CA TYR A 146 1.06 -19.17 8.41
C TYR A 146 2.37 -18.37 8.42
N HIS A 147 2.31 -17.08 8.11
CA HIS A 147 3.49 -16.21 8.04
C HIS A 147 3.38 -15.11 9.10
N ARG A 148 3.93 -15.37 10.29
CA ARG A 148 4.05 -14.35 11.34
C ARG A 148 5.36 -13.59 11.18
N CYS A 149 5.32 -12.29 11.44
CA CYS A 149 6.52 -11.52 11.77
C CYS A 149 7.28 -12.25 12.89
N GLN A 150 8.56 -12.54 12.68
CA GLN A 150 9.46 -12.94 13.77
C GLN A 150 9.89 -11.72 14.56
#